data_AF-E2BS47-F1
#
_entry.id   AF-E2BS47-F1
#
_cell.length_a   1.000
_cell.length_b   1.000
_cell.length_c   1.000
_cell.angle_alpha   90.00
_cell.angle_beta   90.00
_cell.angle_gamma   90.00
#
_symmetry.space_group_name_H-M   'P 1'
#
loop_
_entity.id
_entity.type
_entity.pdbx_description
1 polymer ?
#
loop_
_entity_poly.entity_id
_entity_poly.type
_entity_poly.pdbx_seq_one_letter_code
_entity_poly.pdbx_strand_id
1 'polypeptide(L)' 'LTNKVMQELSTYYGLAVLRNPDSVEEMTTAIWATYYHKRSTNANPQHMYCPPGTSSWCKYR' A
#
# COMPACT_ATOMS: atom_id res chain seq x y z
N LEU A 1 -8.84 2.24 -15.07
CA LEU A 1 -7.81 1.44 -14.36
C LEU A 1 -7.03 0.66 -15.42
N THR A 2 -5.70 0.71 -15.44
CA THR A 2 -4.92 -0.05 -16.43
C THR A 2 -4.64 -1.46 -15.89
N ASN A 3 -4.37 -2.42 -16.79
CA ASN A 3 -4.03 -3.79 -16.40
C ASN A 3 -2.85 -3.84 -15.42
N LYS A 4 -1.84 -2.98 -15.62
CA LYS A 4 -0.70 -2.85 -14.72
C LYS A 4 -1.12 -2.45 -13.30
N VAL A 5 -1.97 -1.43 -13.16
CA VAL A 5 -2.42 -0.99 -11.84
C VAL A 5 -3.27 -2.07 -11.14
N MET A 6 -4.12 -2.79 -11.90
CA MET A 6 -4.88 -3.91 -11.34
C MET A 6 -3.97 -5.02 -10.80
N GLN A 7 -2.97 -5.45 -11.57
CA GLN A 7 -2.02 -6.47 -11.15
C GLN A 7 -1.22 -6.06 -9.91
N GLU A 8 -0.77 -4.80 -9.87
CA GLU A 8 -0.06 -4.26 -8.70
C GLU A 8 -0.98 -4.28 -7.46
N LEU A 9 -2.21 -3.77 -7.56
CA LEU A 9 -3.16 -3.76 -6.44
C LEU A 9 -3.45 -5.17 -5.92
N SER A 10 -3.71 -6.14 -6.81
CA SER A 10 -3.95 -7.54 -6.42
C SER A 10 -2.73 -8.16 -5.73
N THR A 11 -1.52 -7.88 -6.23
CA THR A 11 -0.28 -8.39 -5.63
C THR A 11 -0.09 -7.85 -4.21
N TYR A 12 -0.24 -6.55 -4.02
CA TYR A 12 -0.10 -5.92 -2.70
C TYR A 12 -1.23 -6.30 -1.73
N TYR A 13 -2.44 -6.54 -2.24
CA TYR A 13 -3.53 -7.09 -1.43
C TYR A 13 -3.14 -8.47 -0.87
N GLY A 14 -2.65 -9.38 -1.72
CA GLY A 14 -2.17 -10.69 -1.26
C GLY A 14 -1.05 -10.57 -0.23
N LEU A 15 -0.08 -9.69 -0.45
CA LEU A 15 1.00 -9.43 0.51
C LEU A 15 0.49 -8.87 1.85
N ALA A 16 -0.53 -8.00 1.82
CA ALA A 16 -1.11 -7.44 3.04
C ALA A 16 -1.76 -8.53 3.89
N VAL A 17 -2.47 -9.48 3.27
CA VAL A 17 -3.05 -10.63 3.97
C VAL A 17 -1.95 -11.54 4.52
N LEU A 18 -0.96 -11.89 3.69
CA LEU A 18 0.10 -12.83 4.07
C LEU A 18 1.03 -12.30 5.18
N ARG A 19 1.27 -10.99 5.24
CA ARG A 19 2.20 -10.38 6.21
C ARG A 19 1.57 -10.05 7.55
N ASN A 20 0.24 -9.98 7.62
CA ASN A 20 -0.49 -9.59 8.82
C ASN A 20 -1.54 -10.65 9.19
N PRO A 21 -1.16 -11.93 9.36
CA PRO A 21 -2.12 -13.01 9.62
C PRO A 21 -2.83 -12.85 10.97
N ASP A 22 -2.17 -12.20 11.93
CA ASP A 22 -2.64 -12.08 13.31
C ASP A 22 -3.36 -10.75 13.58
N SER A 23 -3.39 -9.82 12.62
CA SER A 23 -3.95 -8.49 12.80
C SER A 23 -4.72 -7.99 11.57
N VAL A 24 -6.06 -8.00 11.69
CA VAL A 24 -6.97 -7.44 10.68
C VAL A 24 -6.75 -5.94 10.50
N GLU A 25 -6.40 -5.23 11.58
CA GLU A 25 -6.14 -3.79 11.54
C GLU A 25 -4.88 -3.48 10.72
N GLU A 26 -3.78 -4.21 10.94
CA GLU A 26 -2.54 -4.03 10.18
C GLU A 26 -2.72 -4.44 8.71
N MET A 27 -3.44 -5.55 8.46
CA MET A 27 -3.82 -5.96 7.11
C MET A 27 -4.61 -4.86 6.39
N THR A 28 -5.63 -4.32 7.05
CA THR A 28 -6.49 -3.25 6.51
C THR A 28 -5.67 -2.00 6.22
N THR A 29 -4.78 -1.62 7.14
CA THR A 29 -3.87 -0.48 6.97
C THR A 29 -2.96 -0.68 5.76
N ALA A 30 -2.38 -1.87 5.58
CA ALA A 30 -1.52 -2.19 4.43
C ALA A 30 -2.27 -2.18 3.09
N ILE A 31 -3.53 -2.63 3.06
CA ILE A 31 -4.40 -2.54 1.87
C ILE A 31 -4.62 -1.07 1.50
N TRP A 32 -5.06 -0.25 2.46
CA TRP A 32 -5.28 1.17 2.24
C TRP A 32 -4.01 1.92 1.87
N ALA A 33 -2.87 1.56 2.46
CA ALA A 33 -1.56 2.11 2.09
C ALA A 33 -1.27 1.99 0.59
N THR A 34 -1.57 0.84 0.01
CA THR A 34 -1.39 0.60 -1.42
C THR A 34 -2.32 1.47 -2.24
N TYR A 35 -3.60 1.52 -1.89
CA TYR A 35 -4.59 2.33 -2.59
C TYR A 35 -4.24 3.82 -2.59
N TYR A 36 -3.96 4.38 -1.40
CA TYR A 36 -3.61 5.79 -1.24
C TYR A 36 -2.30 6.14 -1.93
N HIS A 37 -1.30 5.26 -1.87
CA HIS A 37 -0.05 5.45 -2.60
C HIS A 37 -0.29 5.50 -4.13
N LYS A 38 -1.14 4.63 -4.68
CA LYS A 38 -1.44 4.62 -6.12
C LYS A 38 -2.27 5.83 -6.58
N ARG A 39 -3.12 6.37 -5.71
CA ARG A 39 -3.88 7.61 -5.96
C ARG A 39 -3.06 8.88 -5.72
N SER A 40 -1.95 8.79 -4.99
CA SER A 40 -1.07 9.91 -4.66
C SER A 40 -0.60 10.66 -5.91
N THR A 41 -0.57 11.98 -5.84
CA THR A 41 0.00 12.85 -6.86
C THR A 41 0.93 13.86 -6.22
N ASN A 42 1.80 14.51 -6.99
CA ASN A 42 2.69 15.55 -6.46
C ASN A 42 1.92 16.72 -5.82
N ALA A 43 0.75 17.06 -6.36
CA ALA A 43 -0.11 18.12 -5.82
C ALA A 43 -0.93 17.68 -4.59
N ASN A 44 -1.17 16.37 -4.43
CA ASN A 44 -1.88 15.80 -3.28
C ASN A 44 -1.20 14.49 -2.82
N PRO A 45 -0.10 14.58 -2.05
CA PRO A 45 0.65 13.42 -1.61
C PRO A 45 -0.13 12.63 -0.56
N GLN A 46 -0.31 11.33 -0.79
CA GLN A 46 -1.10 10.42 0.06
C GLN A 46 -0.27 9.22 0.54
N HIS A 47 0.85 9.51 1.21
CA HIS A 47 1.79 8.49 1.72
C HIS A 47 1.61 8.17 3.20
N MET A 48 0.56 8.69 3.86
CA MET A 48 0.34 8.61 5.30
C MET A 48 0.17 7.19 5.87
N TYR A 49 -0.12 6.21 5.02
CA TYR A 49 -0.31 4.81 5.41
C TYR A 49 0.83 3.89 4.97
N CYS A 50 1.79 4.37 4.15
CA CYS A 50 2.90 3.54 3.69
C CYS A 50 3.78 3.06 4.87
N PRO A 51 4.33 1.85 4.90
CA PRO A 51 5.16 1.43 6.03
C PRO A 51 6.31 2.42 6.29
N PRO A 52 6.61 2.79 7.56
CA PRO A 52 7.74 3.66 7.86
C PRO A 52 9.07 2.90 7.81
N GLY A 53 10.17 3.65 7.70
CA GLY A 53 11.53 3.11 7.79
C GLY A 53 12.17 2.72 6.46
N THR A 54 13.46 2.42 6.51
CA THR A 54 14.30 2.19 5.32
C THR A 54 13.94 0.95 4.51
N SER A 55 13.17 0.02 5.11
CA SER A 55 12.62 -1.16 4.43
C SER A 55 11.29 -0.89 3.73
N SER A 56 10.79 0.35 3.79
CA SER A 56 9.54 0.72 3.11
C SER A 56 9.67 0.57 1.60
N TRP A 57 8.65 0.00 0.99
CA TRP A 57 8.49 0.02 -0.47
C TRP A 57 8.10 1.41 -0.99
N CYS A 58 7.70 2.33 -0.10
CA CYS A 58 7.38 3.70 -0.46
C CYS A 58 8.65 4.57 -0.39
N LYS A 59 9.07 5.11 -1.53
CA LYS A 59 10.23 6.01 -1.63
C LYS A 59 10.04 7.40 -1.04
N TYR A 60 8.80 7.73 -0.66
CA TYR A 60 8.41 9.06 -0.18
C TYR A 60 8.17 9.10 1.33
N ARG A 61 8.54 8.02 2.05
CA ARG A 61 8.33 7.89 3.49
C ARG A 61 9.60 7.44 4.20
#